data_AF-A0A7S0FCG1-F1
#
_entry.id   AF-A0A7S0FCG1-F1
#
_cell.length_a   1.000
_cell.length_b   1.000
_cell.length_c   1.000
_cell.angle_alpha   90.00
_cell.angle_beta   90.00
_cell.angle_gamma   90.00
#
_symmetry.space_group_name_H-M   'P 1'
#
loop_
_entity.id
_entity.type
_entity.pdbx_description
1 polymer ?
#
loop_
_entity_poly.entity_id
_entity_poly.type
_entity_poly.pdbx_seq_one_letter_code
_entity_poly.pdbx_strand_id
1 'polypeptide(L)'
;MEHKLRPFAGRDRGPSIRFASSSMPPAPKQNHTWASSMAGGEAATRRNDVMAPEESVWITVRRQRDVVPLRIEMLLSHTVADLKEAIAKLGGVPGENQRIFHRSCLLGDRQTIEECGLAVRPEVQMVPHLGHKATPGVGSISARRGYNMVPGNVPWKPSRHAKLTSRDVHEFWGPGDPAGQLPRLPPAPATPRRTAGLSLPAVVVDLQ
;
A
#
# COMPACT_ATOMS: atom_id res chain seq x y z
N MET A 1 47.98 36.51 17.36
CA MET A 1 47.80 35.34 16.47
C MET A 1 46.51 35.56 15.70
N GLU A 2 46.63 36.17 14.52
CA GLU A 2 45.48 36.59 13.70
C GLU A 2 45.12 35.49 12.69
N HIS A 3 43.88 35.01 12.75
CA HIS A 3 43.36 34.02 11.82
C HIS A 3 42.76 34.72 10.59
N LYS A 4 43.53 34.70 9.50
CA LYS A 4 43.18 35.22 8.18
C LYS A 4 42.17 34.29 7.49
N LEU A 5 40.90 34.66 7.47
CA LEU A 5 39.85 33.99 6.70
C LEU A 5 40.06 34.25 5.20
N ARG A 6 40.13 33.17 4.40
CA ARG A 6 40.15 33.25 2.93
C ARG A 6 38.71 33.16 2.39
N PRO A 7 38.32 33.99 1.41
CA PRO A 7 37.03 33.85 0.75
C PRO A 7 37.05 32.72 -0.27
N PHE A 8 36.03 31.85 -0.21
CA PHE A 8 35.80 30.80 -1.21
C PHE A 8 35.06 31.41 -2.41
N ALA A 9 35.80 31.68 -3.48
CA ALA A 9 35.25 32.12 -4.74
C ALA A 9 34.93 30.91 -5.64
N GLY A 10 33.65 30.67 -5.87
CA GLY A 10 33.09 30.46 -7.22
C GLY A 10 33.25 29.10 -7.92
N ARG A 11 32.16 28.78 -8.64
CA ARG A 11 31.96 27.81 -9.73
C ARG A 11 31.80 26.34 -9.32
N ASP A 12 30.62 25.80 -9.58
CA ASP A 12 30.43 25.16 -10.89
C ASP A 12 28.96 25.07 -11.31
N ARG A 13 28.72 25.34 -12.59
CA ARG A 13 27.41 25.18 -13.24
C ARG A 13 27.14 23.69 -13.37
N GLY A 14 26.09 23.21 -12.72
CA GLY A 14 25.63 21.84 -12.86
C GLY A 14 25.28 21.51 -14.32
N PRO A 15 25.45 20.25 -14.75
CA PRO A 15 25.15 19.83 -16.11
C PRO A 15 23.66 20.03 -16.40
N SER A 16 23.38 20.77 -17.47
CA SER A 16 22.05 20.90 -18.07
C SER A 16 21.63 19.52 -18.60
N ILE A 17 20.80 18.83 -17.83
CA ILE A 17 20.18 17.58 -18.24
C ILE A 17 19.16 17.93 -19.32
N ARG A 18 19.56 17.72 -20.57
CA ARG A 18 18.64 17.75 -21.72
C ARG A 18 17.72 16.55 -21.57
N PHE A 19 16.46 16.81 -21.22
CA PHE A 19 15.40 15.81 -21.32
C PHE A 19 15.28 15.41 -22.78
N ALA A 20 15.68 14.17 -23.09
CA ALA A 20 15.36 13.56 -24.37
C ALA A 20 13.83 13.48 -24.46
N SER A 21 13.27 14.22 -25.41
CA SER A 21 11.86 14.15 -25.78
C SER A 21 11.56 12.73 -26.24
N SER A 22 11.03 11.91 -25.35
CA SER A 22 10.46 10.61 -25.67
C SER A 22 9.28 10.84 -26.60
N SER A 23 9.52 10.54 -27.87
CA SER A 23 8.53 10.38 -28.94
C SER A 23 7.36 9.55 -28.42
N MET A 24 6.22 10.20 -28.21
CA MET A 24 4.96 9.51 -27.92
C MET A 24 4.48 8.83 -29.21
N PRO A 25 4.09 7.54 -29.17
CA PRO A 25 3.38 6.93 -30.29
C PRO A 25 2.01 7.60 -30.47
N PRO A 26 1.52 7.75 -31.71
CA PRO A 26 0.24 8.37 -32.00
C PRO A 26 -0.91 7.54 -31.41
N ALA A 27 -1.87 8.22 -30.80
CA ALA A 27 -3.07 7.63 -30.22
C ALA A 27 -3.91 6.90 -31.29
N PRO A 28 -4.49 5.73 -30.98
CA PRO A 28 -5.43 5.07 -31.87
C PRO A 28 -6.74 5.86 -31.94
N LYS A 29 -7.12 6.28 -33.16
CA LYS A 29 -8.40 6.91 -33.46
C LYS A 29 -9.52 5.86 -33.32
N GLN A 30 -10.26 5.88 -32.21
CA GLN A 30 -11.48 5.10 -32.08
C GLN A 30 -12.64 5.87 -32.73
N ASN A 31 -12.97 5.46 -33.96
CA ASN A 31 -14.23 5.80 -34.62
C ASN A 31 -15.24 4.70 -34.28
N HIS A 32 -16.12 4.94 -33.31
CA HIS A 32 -17.37 4.19 -33.22
C HIS A 32 -18.53 5.17 -33.10
N THR A 33 -18.95 5.62 -34.27
CA THR A 33 -20.28 6.11 -34.57
C THR A 33 -21.26 4.97 -34.34
N TRP A 34 -22.13 5.09 -33.33
CA TRP A 34 -23.40 4.38 -33.31
C TRP A 34 -24.51 5.42 -33.36
N ALA A 35 -24.98 5.69 -34.57
CA ALA A 35 -26.17 6.47 -34.82
C ALA A 35 -27.41 5.63 -34.45
N SER A 36 -28.37 6.32 -33.85
CA SER A 36 -29.82 6.17 -33.96
C SER A 36 -30.43 4.78 -34.17
N SER A 37 -31.37 4.43 -33.28
CA SER A 37 -32.69 3.98 -33.76
C SER A 37 -33.74 4.01 -32.64
N MET A 38 -34.82 4.77 -32.89
CA MET A 38 -36.22 4.57 -32.44
C MET A 38 -36.44 4.56 -30.91
N ALA A 39 -37.05 5.57 -30.28
CA ALA A 39 -38.38 6.14 -30.54
C ALA A 39 -39.43 5.06 -30.83
N GLY A 40 -39.83 4.34 -29.79
CA GLY A 40 -41.02 3.50 -29.76
C GLY A 40 -41.59 3.52 -28.35
N GLY A 41 -42.72 4.20 -28.17
CA GLY A 41 -43.41 4.27 -26.89
C GLY A 41 -43.99 2.92 -26.52
N GLU A 42 -43.87 2.55 -25.25
CA GLU A 42 -44.68 1.49 -24.68
C GLU A 42 -45.25 1.91 -23.33
N ALA A 43 -46.53 1.60 -23.20
CA ALA A 43 -47.45 1.99 -22.15
C ALA A 43 -46.86 1.86 -20.74
N ALA A 44 -47.01 2.93 -19.97
CA ALA A 44 -46.84 2.98 -18.53
C ALA A 44 -47.84 2.04 -17.84
N THR A 45 -47.59 0.74 -17.90
CA THR A 45 -48.17 -0.21 -16.95
C THR A 45 -47.47 0.06 -15.63
N ARG A 46 -48.10 0.89 -14.79
CA ARG A 46 -47.79 0.98 -13.35
C ARG A 46 -48.08 -0.38 -12.73
N ARG A 47 -47.18 -1.34 -12.95
CA ARG A 47 -47.10 -2.53 -12.09
C ARG A 47 -46.65 -1.98 -10.74
N ASN A 48 -47.54 -2.10 -9.77
CA ASN A 48 -47.14 -2.06 -8.37
C ASN A 48 -46.16 -3.23 -8.20
N ASP A 49 -44.87 -2.93 -8.39
CA ASP A 49 -43.79 -3.78 -7.93
C ASP A 49 -43.97 -3.84 -6.42
N VAL A 50 -44.62 -4.90 -5.98
CA VAL A 50 -44.67 -5.29 -4.57
C VAL A 50 -43.22 -5.60 -4.25
N MET A 51 -42.50 -4.58 -3.74
CA MET A 51 -41.08 -4.67 -3.39
C MET A 51 -40.89 -5.94 -2.59
N ALA A 52 -40.27 -6.93 -3.22
CA ALA A 52 -39.81 -8.11 -2.51
C ALA A 52 -38.97 -7.60 -1.32
N PRO A 53 -39.14 -8.18 -0.12
CA PRO A 53 -38.36 -7.76 1.04
C PRO A 53 -36.88 -7.88 0.67
N GLU A 54 -36.17 -6.74 0.61
CA GLU A 54 -34.76 -6.77 0.29
C GLU A 54 -34.04 -7.52 1.41
N GLU A 55 -33.42 -8.64 1.06
CA GLU A 55 -32.73 -9.48 2.02
C GLU A 55 -31.47 -8.75 2.52
N SER A 56 -31.37 -8.56 3.84
CA SER A 56 -30.18 -8.04 4.49
C SER A 56 -29.32 -9.17 5.05
N VAL A 57 -28.00 -8.96 5.07
CA VAL A 57 -27.03 -9.91 5.59
C VAL A 57 -26.02 -9.22 6.51
N TRP A 58 -25.65 -9.89 7.61
CA TRP A 58 -24.62 -9.43 8.54
C TRP A 58 -23.25 -9.96 8.15
N ILE A 59 -22.43 -9.11 7.52
CA ILE A 59 -21.09 -9.44 7.03
C ILE A 59 -20.06 -9.24 8.15
N THR A 60 -19.24 -10.26 8.37
CA THR A 60 -18.11 -10.25 9.30
C THR A 60 -16.83 -9.93 8.55
N VAL A 61 -16.23 -8.79 8.84
CA VAL A 61 -14.99 -8.29 8.22
C VAL A 61 -13.82 -8.56 9.13
N ARG A 62 -12.99 -9.54 8.76
CA ARG A 62 -11.75 -9.90 9.47
C ARG A 62 -10.63 -8.96 9.07
N ARG A 63 -9.85 -8.54 10.06
CA ARG A 63 -8.72 -7.62 9.92
C ARG A 63 -7.41 -8.35 10.26
N GLN A 64 -6.36 -7.59 10.63
CA GLN A 64 -5.12 -8.17 11.15
C GLN A 64 -5.36 -9.03 12.40
N ARG A 65 -4.39 -9.89 12.75
CA ARG A 65 -4.47 -10.73 13.96
C ARG A 65 -4.69 -9.86 15.19
N ASP A 66 -5.43 -10.41 16.15
CA ASP A 66 -5.74 -9.78 17.45
C ASP A 66 -6.60 -8.51 17.39
N VAL A 67 -7.16 -8.18 16.22
CA VAL A 67 -8.16 -7.10 16.09
C VAL A 67 -9.55 -7.69 16.01
N VAL A 68 -10.46 -7.17 16.84
CA VAL A 68 -11.87 -7.56 16.85
C VAL A 68 -12.47 -7.37 15.45
N PRO A 69 -13.10 -8.40 14.86
CA PRO A 69 -13.75 -8.29 13.56
C PRO A 69 -14.86 -7.23 13.56
N LEU A 70 -15.04 -6.53 12.43
CA LEU A 70 -16.19 -5.62 12.26
C LEU A 70 -17.41 -6.43 11.80
N ARG A 71 -18.60 -6.07 12.26
CA ARG A 71 -19.87 -6.64 11.78
C ARG A 71 -20.67 -5.52 11.14
N ILE A 72 -21.06 -5.71 9.89
CA ILE A 72 -21.74 -4.70 9.07
C ILE A 72 -22.99 -5.33 8.45
N GLU A 73 -24.14 -4.71 8.65
CA GLU A 73 -25.38 -5.11 7.97
C GLU A 73 -25.48 -4.42 6.62
N MET A 74 -25.77 -5.19 5.57
CA MET A 74 -25.93 -4.67 4.21
C MET A 74 -27.00 -5.45 3.46
N LEU A 75 -27.62 -4.81 2.47
CA LEU A 75 -28.52 -5.46 1.51
C LEU A 75 -27.71 -6.29 0.52
N LEU A 76 -28.27 -7.40 0.05
CA LEU A 76 -27.64 -8.25 -0.97
C LEU A 76 -27.45 -7.53 -2.32
N SER A 77 -28.32 -6.54 -2.60
CA SER A 77 -28.30 -5.65 -3.75
C SER A 77 -27.14 -4.64 -3.73
N HIS A 78 -26.55 -4.37 -2.57
CA HIS A 78 -25.43 -3.44 -2.45
C HIS A 78 -24.17 -3.98 -3.12
N THR A 79 -23.26 -3.08 -3.46
CA THR A 79 -21.99 -3.40 -4.10
C THR A 79 -20.84 -3.55 -3.10
N VAL A 80 -19.74 -4.13 -3.54
CA VAL A 80 -18.49 -4.19 -2.78
C VAL A 80 -17.92 -2.77 -2.53
N ALA A 81 -18.19 -1.80 -3.40
CA ALA A 81 -17.84 -0.39 -3.16
C ALA A 81 -18.55 0.17 -1.92
N ASP A 82 -19.85 -0.11 -1.78
CA ASP A 82 -20.64 0.30 -0.62
C ASP A 82 -20.11 -0.35 0.67
N LEU A 83 -19.69 -1.62 0.58
CA LEU A 83 -19.07 -2.34 1.70
C LEU A 83 -17.74 -1.68 2.09
N LYS A 84 -16.89 -1.30 1.13
CA LYS A 84 -15.65 -0.57 1.41
C LYS A 84 -15.92 0.77 2.09
N GLU A 85 -16.96 1.49 1.67
CA GLU A 85 -17.35 2.75 2.30
C GLU A 85 -17.81 2.53 3.76
N ALA A 86 -18.62 1.51 4.01
CA ALA A 86 -19.04 1.13 5.36
C ALA A 86 -17.84 0.75 6.25
N ILE A 87 -16.89 -0.01 5.72
CA ILE A 87 -15.63 -0.33 6.41
C ILE A 87 -14.79 0.94 6.65
N ALA A 88 -14.76 1.89 5.72
CA ALA A 88 -14.03 3.14 5.91
C ALA A 88 -14.62 3.98 7.05
N LYS A 89 -15.96 4.07 7.11
CA LYS A 89 -16.70 4.78 8.17
C LYS A 89 -16.44 4.19 9.56
N LEU A 90 -16.44 2.86 9.69
CA LEU A 90 -16.29 2.18 10.99
C LEU A 90 -14.83 1.87 11.36
N GLY A 91 -13.99 1.60 10.37
CA GLY A 91 -12.63 1.11 10.53
C GLY A 91 -11.52 2.12 10.21
N GLY A 92 -11.85 3.27 9.61
CA GLY A 92 -10.92 4.37 9.33
C GLY A 92 -9.95 4.15 8.17
N VAL A 93 -10.04 3.02 7.44
CA VAL A 93 -9.21 2.77 6.26
C VAL A 93 -9.96 3.24 5.01
N PRO A 94 -9.45 4.19 4.21
CA PRO A 94 -10.15 4.65 3.01
C PRO A 94 -10.35 3.53 1.98
N GLY A 95 -11.47 3.53 1.26
CA GLY A 95 -11.86 2.46 0.33
C GLY A 95 -10.82 2.15 -0.75
N GLU A 96 -10.11 3.15 -1.25
CA GLU A 96 -9.04 2.99 -2.24
C GLU A 96 -7.79 2.29 -1.67
N ASN A 97 -7.64 2.29 -0.35
CA ASN A 97 -6.57 1.61 0.37
C ASN A 97 -7.04 0.27 0.97
N GLN A 98 -8.17 -0.28 0.51
CA GLN A 98 -8.69 -1.57 0.97
C GLN A 98 -8.62 -2.63 -0.14
N ARG A 99 -8.16 -3.83 0.21
CA ARG A 99 -8.33 -5.06 -0.59
C ARG A 99 -9.21 -6.02 0.19
N ILE A 100 -10.33 -6.42 -0.38
CA ILE A 100 -11.29 -7.33 0.26
C ILE A 100 -11.23 -8.68 -0.44
N PHE A 101 -11.06 -9.74 0.34
CA PHE A 101 -11.00 -11.10 -0.15
C PHE A 101 -12.16 -11.92 0.42
N HIS A 102 -12.81 -12.70 -0.44
CA HIS A 102 -13.72 -13.77 -0.06
C HIS A 102 -13.18 -15.09 -0.63
N ARG A 103 -12.96 -16.10 0.23
CA ARG A 103 -12.40 -17.41 -0.17
C ARG A 103 -11.12 -17.29 -1.03
N SER A 104 -10.22 -16.39 -0.65
CA SER A 104 -8.97 -16.10 -1.36
C SER A 104 -9.13 -15.41 -2.72
N CYS A 105 -10.35 -15.05 -3.14
CA CYS A 105 -10.62 -14.27 -4.34
C CYS A 105 -10.73 -12.78 -3.99
N LEU A 106 -10.04 -11.92 -4.74
CA LEU A 106 -10.17 -10.47 -4.62
C LEU A 106 -11.52 -10.04 -5.18
N LEU A 107 -12.31 -9.32 -4.37
CA LEU A 107 -13.61 -8.81 -4.79
C LEU A 107 -13.45 -7.49 -5.56
N GLY A 108 -14.21 -7.34 -6.65
CA GLY A 108 -14.24 -6.14 -7.47
C GLY A 108 -15.34 -5.18 -7.03
N ASP A 109 -15.08 -3.87 -7.09
CA ASP A 109 -15.95 -2.83 -6.53
C ASP A 109 -17.38 -2.81 -7.12
N ARG A 110 -17.55 -3.28 -8.36
CA ARG A 110 -18.84 -3.32 -9.06
C ARG A 110 -19.67 -4.56 -8.79
N GLN A 111 -19.09 -5.58 -8.16
CA GLN A 111 -19.81 -6.83 -7.86
C GLN A 111 -20.79 -6.58 -6.72
N THR A 112 -21.96 -7.21 -6.78
CA THR A 112 -22.91 -7.16 -5.67
C THR A 112 -22.52 -8.13 -4.55
N ILE A 113 -23.03 -7.90 -3.34
CA ILE A 113 -22.83 -8.80 -2.19
C ILE A 113 -23.36 -10.21 -2.51
N GLU A 114 -24.50 -10.28 -3.21
CA GLU A 114 -25.07 -11.54 -3.70
C GLU A 114 -24.14 -12.28 -4.67
N GLU A 115 -23.66 -11.60 -5.72
CA GLU A 115 -22.75 -12.18 -6.73
C GLU A 115 -21.44 -12.69 -6.11
N CYS A 116 -20.99 -12.06 -5.02
CA CYS A 116 -19.82 -12.48 -4.28
C CYS A 116 -20.04 -13.74 -3.41
N GLY A 117 -21.27 -14.24 -3.30
CA GLY A 117 -21.62 -15.42 -2.50
C GLY A 117 -21.66 -15.17 -0.99
N LEU A 118 -21.81 -13.90 -0.57
CA LEU A 118 -21.80 -13.51 0.84
C LEU A 118 -23.11 -13.83 1.57
N ALA A 119 -24.20 -14.13 0.85
CA ALA A 119 -25.45 -14.61 1.45
C ALA A 119 -25.26 -15.93 2.23
N VAL A 120 -24.47 -16.86 1.67
CA VAL A 120 -24.25 -18.20 2.27
C VAL A 120 -23.18 -18.16 3.35
N ARG A 121 -22.10 -17.40 3.11
CA ARG A 121 -20.98 -17.29 4.04
C ARG A 121 -20.55 -15.82 4.17
N PRO A 122 -21.14 -15.07 5.11
CA PRO A 122 -20.93 -13.63 5.22
C PRO A 122 -19.63 -13.30 5.96
N GLU A 123 -18.50 -13.77 5.43
CA GLU A 123 -17.16 -13.56 5.99
C GLU A 123 -16.21 -13.05 4.89
N VAL A 124 -15.51 -11.95 5.16
CA VAL A 124 -14.49 -11.40 4.27
C VAL A 124 -13.22 -11.06 5.04
N GLN A 125 -12.07 -11.16 4.37
CA GLN A 125 -10.80 -10.68 4.88
C GLN A 125 -10.46 -9.34 4.24
N MET A 126 -10.35 -8.30 5.05
CA MET A 126 -9.85 -7.00 4.62
C MET A 126 -8.34 -6.90 4.88
N VAL A 127 -7.60 -6.44 3.87
CA VAL A 127 -6.17 -6.19 3.93
C VAL A 127 -5.91 -4.77 3.45
N PRO A 128 -5.22 -3.92 4.25
CA PRO A 128 -4.79 -2.61 3.78
C PRO A 128 -3.90 -2.72 2.54
N HIS A 129 -4.13 -1.85 1.58
CA HIS A 129 -3.24 -1.63 0.46
C HIS A 129 -2.21 -0.58 0.87
N LEU A 130 -0.98 -1.02 1.10
CA LEU A 130 0.15 -0.15 1.38
C LEU A 130 0.71 0.36 0.05
N GLY A 131 0.00 1.31 -0.56
CA GLY A 131 0.57 2.07 -1.66
C GLY A 131 1.70 2.95 -1.14
N HIS A 132 2.82 3.01 -1.86
CA HIS A 132 3.86 4.00 -1.60
C HIS A 132 3.30 5.39 -1.94
N LYS A 133 2.61 6.03 -0.98
CA LYS A 133 2.28 7.44 -1.08
C LYS A 133 3.58 8.20 -0.91
N ALA A 134 4.05 8.85 -1.98
CA ALA A 134 5.19 9.75 -1.88
C ALA A 134 4.86 10.82 -0.85
N THR A 135 5.54 10.79 0.30
CA THR A 135 5.38 11.84 1.30
C THR A 135 5.87 13.14 0.66
N PRO A 136 5.07 14.22 0.65
CA PRO A 136 5.52 15.50 0.12
C PRO A 136 6.86 15.91 0.74
N GLY A 137 7.83 16.25 -0.10
CA GLY A 137 9.19 16.60 0.34
C GLY A 137 10.13 15.42 0.61
N VAL A 138 9.63 14.18 0.65
CA VAL A 138 10.46 12.97 0.67
C VAL A 138 10.59 12.49 -0.77
N GLY A 139 11.70 12.87 -1.41
CA GLY A 139 12.10 12.22 -2.66
C GLY A 139 12.22 10.72 -2.43
N SER A 140 11.93 9.90 -3.44
CA SER A 140 12.30 8.49 -3.40
C SER A 140 13.74 8.42 -2.90
N ILE A 141 13.99 7.66 -1.84
CA ILE A 141 15.36 7.33 -1.46
C ILE A 141 15.88 6.54 -2.64
N SER A 142 16.48 7.22 -3.61
CA SER A 142 17.43 6.61 -4.50
C SER A 142 18.46 6.12 -3.51
N ALA A 143 18.42 4.82 -3.17
CA ALA A 143 19.47 4.21 -2.40
C ALA A 143 20.73 4.63 -3.14
N ARG A 144 21.49 5.57 -2.56
CA ARG A 144 22.73 6.04 -3.15
C ARG A 144 23.53 4.77 -3.28
N ARG A 145 23.57 4.26 -4.51
CA ARG A 145 24.19 3.01 -4.97
C ARG A 145 25.35 2.66 -4.04
N GLY A 146 25.08 1.85 -3.00
CA GLY A 146 26.05 1.82 -1.90
C GLY A 146 25.64 1.46 -0.48
N TYR A 147 24.52 0.76 -0.24
CA TYR A 147 24.35 0.08 1.05
C TYR A 147 25.30 -1.14 1.26
N ASN A 148 26.35 -1.25 0.43
CA ASN A 148 27.52 -2.12 0.58
C ASN A 148 28.83 -1.45 0.10
N MET A 149 28.91 -0.11 0.07
CA MET A 149 30.16 0.57 -0.27
C MET A 149 31.06 0.60 0.97
N VAL A 150 31.79 -0.50 1.19
CA VAL A 150 33.02 -0.44 1.98
C VAL A 150 33.95 0.58 1.29
N PRO A 151 34.49 1.58 2.00
CA PRO A 151 35.44 2.52 1.43
C PRO A 151 36.59 1.77 0.72
N GLY A 152 36.81 2.07 -0.56
CA GLY A 152 37.89 1.45 -1.36
C GLY A 152 37.43 0.45 -2.44
N ASN A 153 36.16 0.02 -2.45
CA ASN A 153 35.67 -0.92 -3.47
C ASN A 153 35.05 -0.23 -4.70
N VAL A 154 35.22 -0.87 -5.86
CA VAL A 154 34.67 -0.42 -7.13
C VAL A 154 33.12 -0.46 -7.08
N PRO A 155 32.41 0.57 -7.57
CA PRO A 155 30.95 0.61 -7.51
C PRO A 155 30.31 -0.63 -8.17
N TRP A 156 29.65 -1.50 -7.40
CA TRP A 156 29.05 -2.75 -7.89
C TRP A 156 28.15 -2.49 -9.12
N LYS A 157 28.56 -2.94 -10.30
CA LYS A 157 27.78 -2.92 -11.53
C LYS A 157 27.20 -4.32 -11.72
N PRO A 158 25.88 -4.54 -11.53
CA PRO A 158 25.30 -5.82 -11.87
C PRO A 158 25.58 -6.07 -13.36
N SER A 159 26.38 -7.07 -13.66
CA SER A 159 26.63 -7.47 -15.05
C SER A 159 25.37 -8.16 -15.57
N ARG A 160 25.13 -8.14 -16.88
CA ARG A 160 24.04 -8.93 -17.49
C ARG A 160 24.18 -10.45 -17.23
N HIS A 161 25.34 -10.89 -16.75
CA HIS A 161 25.64 -12.27 -16.38
C HIS A 161 25.54 -12.55 -14.88
N ALA A 162 25.23 -11.55 -14.05
CA ALA A 162 24.98 -11.72 -12.63
C ALA A 162 23.57 -12.29 -12.42
N LYS A 163 23.34 -13.53 -12.90
CA LYS A 163 22.22 -14.34 -12.43
C LYS A 163 22.63 -14.92 -11.10
N LEU A 164 21.80 -14.70 -10.08
CA LEU A 164 21.96 -15.37 -8.79
C LEU A 164 21.88 -16.88 -9.04
N THR A 165 22.99 -17.59 -8.89
CA THR A 165 23.05 -19.04 -8.94
C THR A 165 22.70 -19.63 -7.58
N SER A 166 22.36 -20.91 -7.52
CA SER A 166 22.16 -21.60 -6.24
C SER A 166 23.39 -21.52 -5.33
N ARG A 167 24.59 -21.52 -5.93
CA ARG A 167 25.85 -21.37 -5.22
C ARG A 167 25.97 -20.01 -4.52
N ASP A 168 25.54 -18.93 -5.16
CA ASP A 168 25.59 -17.58 -4.57
C ASP A 168 24.68 -17.47 -3.33
N VAL A 169 23.53 -18.16 -3.35
CA VAL A 169 22.64 -18.25 -2.19
C VAL A 169 23.32 -18.99 -1.03
N HIS A 170 23.95 -20.14 -1.31
CA HIS A 170 24.69 -20.89 -0.30
C HIS A 170 25.91 -20.14 0.25
N GLU A 171 26.60 -19.36 -0.57
CA GLU A 171 27.73 -18.54 -0.13
C GLU A 171 27.28 -17.36 0.74
N PHE A 172 26.18 -16.71 0.39
CA PHE A 172 25.63 -15.59 1.16
C PHE A 172 25.15 -16.02 2.56
N TRP A 173 24.54 -17.20 2.68
CA TRP A 173 24.08 -17.74 3.96
C TRP A 173 25.13 -18.59 4.69
N GLY A 174 26.32 -18.76 4.10
CA GLY A 174 27.37 -19.68 4.56
C GLY A 174 27.01 -21.16 4.34
N PRO A 175 28.00 -22.09 4.44
CA PRO A 175 27.68 -23.50 4.56
C PRO A 175 26.79 -23.64 5.78
N GLY A 176 25.50 -23.91 5.56
CA GLY A 176 24.51 -23.96 6.61
C GLY A 176 25.03 -24.87 7.71
N ASP A 177 25.42 -24.26 8.83
CA ASP A 177 26.07 -24.97 9.91
C ASP A 177 25.06 -26.04 10.37
N PRO A 178 25.32 -27.34 10.16
CA PRO A 178 24.34 -28.37 10.49
C PRO A 178 24.07 -28.44 12.00
N ALA A 179 24.87 -27.72 12.78
CA ALA A 179 24.78 -27.63 14.23
C ALA A 179 23.75 -26.61 14.76
N GLY A 180 23.04 -25.85 13.91
CA GLY A 180 22.00 -24.92 14.37
C GLY A 180 22.50 -23.85 15.37
N GLN A 181 23.81 -23.61 15.43
CA GLN A 181 24.36 -22.50 16.19
C GLN A 181 24.05 -21.23 15.40
N LEU A 182 22.96 -20.56 15.81
CA LEU A 182 22.73 -19.17 15.43
C LEU A 182 24.05 -18.40 15.63
N PRO A 183 24.50 -17.62 14.65
CA PRO A 183 25.69 -16.79 14.80
C PRO A 183 25.55 -16.05 16.12
N ARG A 184 26.50 -16.26 17.04
CA ARG A 184 26.54 -15.53 18.30
C ARG A 184 26.56 -14.05 17.92
N LEU A 185 25.42 -13.39 18.04
CA LEU A 185 25.34 -11.96 17.84
C LEU A 185 26.41 -11.35 18.77
N PRO A 186 27.22 -10.40 18.27
CA PRO A 186 28.12 -9.68 19.14
C PRO A 186 27.31 -9.17 20.34
N PRO A 187 27.85 -9.21 21.56
CA PRO A 187 27.13 -8.77 22.74
C PRO A 187 26.59 -7.36 22.45
N ALA A 188 25.28 -7.19 22.63
CA ALA A 188 24.62 -5.94 22.35
C ALA A 188 25.41 -4.81 23.04
N PRO A 189 25.71 -3.69 22.36
CA PRO A 189 26.39 -2.57 22.99
C PRO A 189 25.61 -2.20 24.24
N ALA A 190 26.30 -2.14 25.38
CA ALA A 190 25.69 -1.89 26.68
C ALA A 190 24.77 -0.67 26.57
N THR A 191 23.46 -0.91 26.69
CA THR A 191 22.47 0.15 26.63
C THR A 191 22.80 1.12 27.77
N PRO A 192 23.02 2.41 27.50
CA PRO A 192 23.26 3.36 28.57
C PRO A 192 22.06 3.29 29.52
N ARG A 193 22.34 2.94 30.78
CA ARG A 193 21.35 2.91 31.86
C ARG A 193 20.65 4.26 31.87
N ARG A 194 19.40 4.26 31.39
CA ARG A 194 18.51 5.40 31.42
C ARG A 194 18.27 5.74 32.89
N THR A 195 18.97 6.75 33.38
CA THR A 195 18.85 7.28 34.73
C THR A 195 17.39 7.66 34.95
N ALA A 196 16.73 6.92 35.85
CA ALA A 196 15.37 7.23 36.27
C ALA A 196 15.42 8.54 37.06
N GLY A 197 14.88 9.61 36.48
CA GLY A 197 14.83 10.89 37.16
C GLY A 197 14.42 11.99 36.21
N LEU A 198 13.15 12.01 35.82
CA LEU A 198 12.44 13.23 35.43
C LEU A 198 10.95 12.92 35.58
N SER A 199 10.46 13.17 36.79
CA SER A 199 9.05 13.32 37.11
C SER A 199 8.49 14.47 36.27
N LEU A 200 7.54 14.17 35.39
CA LEU A 200 6.81 15.19 34.65
C LEU A 200 5.68 15.73 35.54
N PRO A 201 5.52 17.06 35.66
CA PRO A 201 4.42 17.66 36.42
C PRO A 201 3.09 17.36 35.73
N ALA A 202 2.08 17.01 36.55
CA ALA A 202 0.71 16.82 36.10
C ALA A 202 0.15 18.14 35.56
N VAL A 203 -0.21 18.15 34.28
CA VAL A 203 -0.96 19.24 33.67
C VAL A 203 -2.45 18.99 33.95
N VAL A 204 -3.01 19.80 34.85
CA VAL A 204 -4.46 19.88 35.05
C VAL A 204 -5.02 20.72 33.90
N VAL A 205 -5.85 20.11 33.06
CA VAL A 205 -6.61 20.80 32.02
C VAL A 205 -7.99 21.10 32.60
N ASP A 206 -8.24 22.38 32.86
CA ASP A 206 -9.55 22.89 33.26
C ASP A 206 -10.36 23.16 31.99
N LEU A 207 -11.57 22.59 31.90
CA LEU A 207 -12.50 22.74 30.78
C LEU A 207 -13.66 23.60 31.27
N GLN A 208 -13.73 24.84 30.79
CA GLN A 208 -14.92 25.69 30.85
C GLN A 208 -15.86 25.43 29.66
#